data_AF-A0A4Y2UW78-F1
#
_entry.id   AF-A0A4Y2UW78-F1
#
_cell.length_a   1.000
_cell.length_b   1.000
_cell.length_c   1.000
_cell.angle_alpha   90.00
_cell.angle_beta   90.00
_cell.angle_gamma   90.00
#
_symmetry.space_group_name_H-M   'P 1'
#
loop_
_entity.id
_entity.type
_entity.pdbx_description
1 polymer ?
#
loop_
_entity_poly.entity_id
_entity_poly.type
_entity_poly.pdbx_seq_one_letter_code
_entity_poly.pdbx_strand_id
1 'polypeptide(L)'
;MFIIHTSSTADVYLLLSQIVFYRMLDSIEVYDPEANKWQELPDALHAPTMGLGVCAHKGQLWVIGGMVQNAGKTDLVKDVRCYDPVAKE
;
A
#
# COMPACT_ATOMS: atom_id res chain seq x y z
N MET A 1 -4.02 0.51 -7.15
CA MET A 1 -3.93 1.71 -6.31
C MET A 1 -4.09 1.16 -4.91
N PHE A 2 -3.07 1.25 -4.08
CA PHE A 2 -3.12 0.74 -2.71
C PHE A 2 -3.59 1.87 -1.81
N ILE A 3 -4.62 1.59 -1.02
CA ILE A 3 -5.39 2.58 -0.28
C ILE A 3 -5.20 2.35 1.21
N ILE A 4 -4.80 3.38 1.95
CA ILE A 4 -4.69 3.33 3.41
C ILE A 4 -5.49 4.48 4.01
N HIS A 5 -6.55 4.17 4.74
CA HIS A 5 -7.27 5.14 5.56
C HIS A 5 -6.70 5.10 6.98
N THR A 6 -6.24 6.24 7.51
CA THR A 6 -5.81 6.32 8.92
C THR A 6 -6.86 7.06 9.74
N SER A 7 -7.31 6.43 10.82
CA SER A 7 -8.19 7.03 11.85
C SER A 7 -7.50 6.86 13.20
N SER A 8 -7.69 7.83 14.10
CA SER A 8 -7.05 7.91 15.42
C SER A 8 -7.48 6.81 16.40
N THR A 9 -8.46 6.00 16.04
CA THR A 9 -8.92 4.85 16.82
C THR A 9 -8.70 3.58 16.01
N ALA A 10 -7.98 2.64 16.61
CA ALA A 10 -7.53 1.39 16.02
C ALA A 10 -8.67 0.66 15.30
N ASP A 11 -8.65 0.68 13.96
CA ASP A 11 -9.44 -0.26 13.17
C ASP A 11 -8.72 -0.58 11.86
N VAL A 12 -8.58 -1.89 11.62
CA VAL A 12 -8.00 -2.48 10.41
C VAL A 12 -9.10 -2.58 9.36
N TYR A 13 -8.92 -1.95 8.21
CA TYR A 13 -9.83 -2.10 7.09
C TYR A 13 -9.09 -2.47 5.81
N LEU A 14 -9.27 -3.73 5.40
CA LEU A 14 -9.04 -4.22 4.04
C LEU A 14 -10.21 -3.75 3.18
N LEU A 15 -9.98 -3.09 2.05
CA LEU A 15 -11.06 -2.96 1.06
C LEU A 15 -10.62 -3.03 -0.40
N LEU A 16 -11.49 -3.69 -1.13
CA LEU A 16 -11.36 -4.26 -2.47
C LEU A 16 -11.83 -3.29 -3.56
N SER A 17 -11.37 -3.59 -4.78
CA SER A 17 -11.78 -3.06 -6.08
C SER A 17 -11.19 -1.68 -6.41
N GLN A 18 -10.42 -1.52 -7.48
CA GLN A 18 -10.82 -1.79 -8.87
C GLN A 18 -9.69 -2.45 -9.67
N ILE A 19 -9.86 -3.74 -9.98
CA ILE A 19 -9.17 -4.39 -11.10
C ILE A 19 -9.88 -3.87 -12.35
N VAL A 20 -9.45 -2.75 -12.91
CA VAL A 20 -9.89 -2.38 -14.28
C VAL A 20 -8.94 -2.93 -15.33
N PHE A 21 -7.70 -3.26 -14.97
CA PHE A 21 -6.78 -4.09 -15.77
C PHE A 21 -5.84 -4.83 -14.80
N TYR A 22 -5.27 -5.98 -15.18
CA TYR A 22 -4.26 -6.76 -14.41
C TYR A 22 -2.93 -5.99 -14.22
N ARG A 23 -3.00 -4.71 -13.85
CA ARG A 23 -1.86 -3.81 -13.75
C ARG A 23 -1.35 -3.81 -12.32
N MET A 24 -0.13 -4.30 -12.15
CA MET A 24 0.63 -4.13 -10.92
C MET A 24 1.01 -2.66 -10.77
N LEU A 25 0.99 -2.16 -9.54
CA LEU A 25 1.41 -0.79 -9.21
C LEU A 25 2.49 -0.83 -8.16
N ASP A 26 3.33 0.18 -8.18
CA ASP A 26 4.40 0.45 -7.23
C ASP A 26 4.10 1.68 -6.34
N SER A 27 3.17 2.55 -6.74
CA SER A 27 2.76 3.69 -5.92
C SER A 27 1.98 3.26 -4.66
N ILE A 28 2.21 4.01 -3.58
CA ILE A 28 1.50 3.88 -2.31
C ILE A 28 0.71 5.16 -2.07
N GLU A 29 -0.58 5.06 -1.81
CA GLU A 29 -1.43 6.21 -1.57
C GLU A 29 -2.17 6.08 -0.22
N VAL A 30 -2.18 7.17 0.53
CA VAL A 30 -2.82 7.29 1.83
C VAL A 30 -3.98 8.26 1.70
N TYR A 31 -5.13 7.87 2.23
CA TYR A 31 -6.29 8.73 2.34
C TYR A 31 -6.28 9.45 3.69
N ASP A 32 -6.32 10.77 3.62
CA ASP A 32 -6.52 11.66 4.75
C ASP A 32 -8.03 11.95 4.87
N PRO A 33 -8.72 11.43 5.91
CA PRO A 33 -10.15 11.66 6.11
C PRO A 33 -10.48 13.09 6.54
N GLU A 34 -9.56 13.80 7.19
CA GLU A 34 -9.79 15.20 7.60
C GLU A 34 -9.76 16.11 6.37
N ALA A 35 -8.81 15.89 5.47
CA ALA A 35 -8.70 16.63 4.22
C ALA A 35 -9.63 16.11 3.12
N ASN A 36 -10.22 14.91 3.31
CA ASN A 36 -10.97 14.16 2.31
C ASN A 36 -10.20 14.04 0.98
N LYS A 37 -8.91 13.70 1.06
CA LYS A 37 -8.00 13.69 -0.08
C LYS A 37 -7.06 12.50 -0.02
N TRP A 38 -6.67 12.04 -1.20
CA TRP A 38 -5.59 11.09 -1.38
C TRP A 38 -4.25 11.83 -1.44
N GLN A 39 -3.23 11.23 -0.85
CA GLN A 39 -1.85 11.69 -0.89
C GLN A 39 -0.97 10.50 -1.30
N GLU A 40 -0.15 10.69 -2.33
CA GLU A 40 0.86 9.70 -2.71
C GLU A 40 2.05 9.80 -1.74
N LEU A 41 2.50 8.66 -1.22
CA LEU A 41 3.71 8.62 -0.40
C LEU A 41 4.94 8.69 -1.30
N PRO A 42 6.00 9.42 -0.88
CA PRO A 42 7.23 9.52 -1.64
C PRO A 42 7.93 8.16 -1.80
N ASP A 43 7.73 7.25 -0.85
CA ASP A 43 8.29 5.91 -0.90
C ASP A 43 7.41 4.96 -1.72
N ALA A 44 7.90 4.59 -2.91
CA ALA A 44 7.28 3.55 -3.73
C ALA A 44 7.70 2.13 -3.28
N LEU A 45 6.92 1.13 -3.70
CA LEU A 45 7.35 -0.27 -3.67
C LEU A 45 8.54 -0.46 -4.61
N HIS A 46 9.47 -1.37 -4.29
CA HIS A 46 10.64 -1.62 -5.16
C HIS A 46 10.27 -2.20 -6.53
N ALA A 47 9.07 -2.79 -6.64
CA ALA A 47 8.56 -3.32 -7.88
C ALA A 47 7.04 -3.23 -7.89
N PRO A 48 6.41 -3.11 -9.08
CA PRO A 48 4.98 -3.23 -9.22
C PRO A 48 4.50 -4.56 -8.63
N THR A 49 3.69 -4.49 -7.57
CA THR A 49 3.25 -5.66 -6.81
C THR A 49 1.72 -5.72 -6.77
N MET A 50 1.15 -6.92 -6.64
CA MET A 50 -0.28 -7.14 -6.40
C MET A 50 -0.52 -8.12 -5.24
N GLY A 51 -1.74 -8.14 -4.70
CA GLY A 51 -2.11 -9.08 -3.64
C GLY A 51 -1.36 -8.89 -2.31
N LEU A 52 -0.89 -7.66 -2.05
CA LEU A 52 -0.23 -7.27 -0.81
C LEU A 52 -1.22 -7.30 0.37
N GLY A 53 -0.72 -7.61 1.57
CA GLY A 53 -1.38 -7.25 2.82
C GLY A 53 -0.88 -5.89 3.31
N VAL A 54 -1.76 -5.06 3.86
CA VAL A 54 -1.40 -3.72 4.35
C VAL A 54 -2.08 -3.44 5.69
N CYS A 55 -1.38 -2.84 6.66
CA CYS A 55 -1.97 -2.37 7.90
C CYS A 55 -1.27 -1.11 8.46
N ALA A 56 -2.02 -0.28 9.19
CA ALA A 56 -1.44 0.82 9.97
C ALA A 56 -1.19 0.34 11.41
N HIS A 57 0.03 0.50 11.92
CA HIS A 57 0.40 0.13 13.28
C HIS A 57 1.44 1.10 13.84
N LYS A 58 1.16 1.64 15.04
CA LYS A 58 2.04 2.60 15.76
C LYS A 58 2.44 3.82 14.94
N GLY A 59 1.49 4.38 14.18
CA GLY A 59 1.73 5.55 13.32
C GLY A 59 2.52 5.23 12.05
N GLN A 60 2.83 3.96 11.79
CA GLN A 60 3.54 3.52 10.60
C GLN A 60 2.64 2.64 9.73
N LEU A 61 2.94 2.65 8.45
CA LEU A 61 2.29 1.81 7.46
C LEU A 61 3.12 0.54 7.24
N TRP A 62 2.50 -0.63 7.35
CA TRP A 62 3.13 -1.92 7.12
C TRP A 62 2.58 -2.56 5.86
N VAL A 63 3.47 -2.96 4.95
CA VAL A 63 3.15 -3.68 3.71
C VAL A 63 3.81 -5.06 3.78
N ILE A 64 3.04 -6.11 3.53
CA ILE A 64 3.42 -7.50 3.77
C ILE A 64 3.20 -8.31 2.49
N GLY A 65 4.26 -8.93 2.01
CA GLY A 65 4.21 -9.96 0.97
C GLY A 65 3.69 -9.46 -0.38
N GLY A 66 2.91 -10.32 -1.07
CA GLY A 66 2.33 -10.07 -2.39
C GLY A 66 3.02 -10.83 -3.52
N MET A 67 2.74 -10.42 -4.76
CA MET A 67 3.23 -11.06 -5.98
C MET A 67 3.73 -10.02 -6.98
N VAL A 68 4.91 -10.24 -7.54
CA VAL A 68 5.50 -9.46 -8.63
C VAL A 68 5.57 -10.32 -9.89
N GLN A 69 5.60 -9.70 -11.06
CA GLN A 69 5.77 -10.42 -12.32
C GLN A 69 7.16 -10.12 -12.90
N ASN A 70 7.97 -11.15 -13.05
CA ASN A 70 9.32 -11.07 -13.61
C ASN A 70 9.39 -11.94 -14.86
N ALA A 71 9.62 -11.31 -16.02
CA ALA A 71 9.78 -12.00 -17.31
C ALA A 71 8.68 -13.06 -17.61
N GLY A 72 7.42 -12.75 -17.29
CA GLY A 72 6.28 -13.64 -17.52
C GLY A 72 6.07 -14.72 -16.46
N LYS A 73 6.86 -14.73 -15.38
CA LYS A 73 6.65 -15.57 -14.20
C LYS A 73 6.14 -14.74 -13.02
N THR A 74 5.31 -15.35 -12.19
CA THR A 74 4.84 -14.75 -10.94
C THR A 74 5.75 -15.20 -9.80
N ASP A 75 6.41 -14.26 -9.16
CA ASP A 75 7.24 -14.49 -7.97
C ASP A 75 6.56 -13.95 -6.72
N LEU A 76 6.71 -14.66 -5.60
CA LEU A 76 6.18 -14.23 -4.31
C LEU A 76 7.15 -13.24 -3.64
N VAL A 77 6.62 -12.10 -3.22
CA VAL A 77 7.33 -11.19 -2.32
C VAL A 77 7.23 -11.76 -0.92
N LYS A 78 8.38 -11.96 -0.27
CA LYS A 78 8.47 -12.47 1.11
C LYS A 78 8.82 -11.39 2.12
N ASP A 79 8.94 -10.15 1.65
CA ASP A 79 9.35 -9.02 2.46
C ASP A 79 8.19 -8.46 3.28
N VAL A 80 8.54 -7.86 4.41
CA VAL A 80 7.69 -6.95 5.17
C VAL A 80 8.38 -5.60 5.20
N ARG A 81 7.62 -4.56 4.90
CA ARG A 81 8.13 -3.19 4.85
C ARG A 81 7.30 -2.28 5.70
N CYS A 82 7.96 -1.28 6.24
CA CYS A 82 7.39 -0.27 7.10
C CYS A 82 7.69 1.10 6.48
N TYR A 83 6.65 1.90 6.29
CA TYR A 83 6.69 3.23 5.71
C TYR A 83 6.17 4.24 6.74
N ASP A 84 6.75 5.43 6.74
CA ASP A 84 6.25 6.54 7.56
C ASP A 84 5.24 7.35 6.72
N PRO A 85 3.93 7.30 7.03
CA PRO A 85 2.93 8.05 6.28
C PRO A 85 2.99 9.56 6.54
N VAL A 86 3.78 10.02 7.53
CA VAL A 86 3.92 11.42 7.93
C VAL A 86 5.29 11.98 7.55
N ALA A 87 6.14 11.23 6.83
CA ALA A 87 7.37 11.74 6.25
C ALA A 87 7.04 12.79 5.17
N LYS A 88 6.81 14.02 5.62
CA LYS A 88 6.84 15.23 4.82
C LYS A 88 8.31 15.50 4.50
N GLU A 89 8.61 15.74 3.22
CA GLU A 89 9.87 16.39 2.82
C GLU A 89 10.16 17.64 3.65
#